data_AF-A0A961ZE26-F1
#
_entry.id   AF-A0A961ZE26-F1
#
_cell.length_a   1.000
_cell.length_b   1.000
_cell.length_c   1.000
_cell.angle_alpha   90.00
_cell.angle_beta   90.00
_cell.angle_gamma   90.00
#
_symmetry.space_group_name_H-M   'P 1'
#
loop_
_entity.id
_entity.type
_entity.pdbx_description
1 polymer ?
#
loop_
_entity_poly.entity_id
_entity_poly.type
_entity_poly.pdbx_seq_one_letter_code
_entity_poly.pdbx_strand_id
1 'polypeptide(L)'
;MPRPALAGCIAMAIVRDTRGVAMNDAQRVSHFPRSPYCGLSWIKEGAVFEIRTAEIDSGRVHLERQPDISVSGHRQNPTTMWSPADAYGVTVVFYPDAWQALTGSSIEFVSERTVAVEDAVSGELAAIVRRAAQQSDVDEGFLLLQDGLEPLWRQARPRQGMAPVWFKDWAVALAVRASTLGAGRSLRQLQRRVKRWTGFNQRDLDQQARMEQLFVRSYEEGIGDLAGLAQEFGYADQAHMGRQVRKITGCSPARIMELIETEESYWIYRLIGARLSAEDAAASLTAASNRAGRPADHAAK
;
A
#
# COMPACT_ATOMS: atom_id res chain seq x y z
N MET A 1 -12.79 4.55 6.43
CA MET A 1 -11.48 5.24 6.51
C MET A 1 -10.83 4.98 7.86
N PRO A 2 -9.48 4.93 7.93
CA PRO A 2 -8.76 4.88 9.20
C PRO A 2 -9.02 6.11 10.07
N ARG A 3 -9.13 5.94 11.39
CA ARG A 3 -9.22 7.04 12.35
C ARG A 3 -7.91 7.84 12.38
N PRO A 4 -7.94 9.16 12.65
CA PRO A 4 -6.73 9.98 12.71
C PRO A 4 -5.65 9.46 13.67
N ALA A 5 -6.05 8.84 14.79
CA ALA A 5 -5.12 8.24 15.75
C ALA A 5 -4.29 7.08 15.17
N LEU A 6 -4.76 6.46 14.09
CA LEU A 6 -4.16 5.32 13.41
C LEU A 6 -3.57 5.67 12.04
N ALA A 7 -3.56 6.95 11.63
CA ALA A 7 -3.07 7.36 10.30
C ALA A 7 -1.56 7.08 10.06
N GLY A 8 -0.76 6.95 11.14
CA GLY A 8 0.62 6.47 11.06
C GLY A 8 0.78 4.94 11.11
N CYS A 9 -0.32 4.20 11.23
CA CYS A 9 -0.36 2.76 11.38
C CYS A 9 -1.01 2.09 10.17
N ILE A 10 -2.25 2.48 9.87
CA ILE A 10 -3.08 1.96 8.79
C ILE A 10 -3.04 2.98 7.65
N ALA A 11 -2.53 2.55 6.49
CA ALA A 11 -2.51 3.37 5.28
C ALA A 11 -3.89 3.41 4.62
N MET A 12 -4.58 2.27 4.53
CA MET A 12 -5.91 2.17 3.92
C MET A 12 -6.61 0.86 4.31
N ALA A 13 -7.91 0.76 4.03
CA ALA A 13 -8.65 -0.50 4.02
C ALA A 13 -9.37 -0.63 2.68
N ILE A 14 -9.29 -1.80 2.06
CA ILE A 14 -9.82 -2.08 0.74
C ILE A 14 -10.85 -3.20 0.90
N VAL A 15 -12.10 -2.91 0.54
CA VAL A 15 -13.16 -3.91 0.50
C VAL A 15 -13.34 -4.36 -0.94
N ARG A 16 -13.41 -5.67 -1.15
CA ARG A 16 -13.84 -6.27 -2.41
C ARG A 16 -15.10 -7.07 -2.13
N ASP A 17 -16.21 -6.64 -2.72
CA ASP A 17 -17.48 -7.34 -2.70
C ASP A 17 -17.93 -7.57 -4.13
N THR A 18 -18.04 -8.83 -4.52
CA THR A 18 -18.51 -9.24 -5.83
C THR A 18 -19.76 -10.09 -5.77
N ARG A 19 -20.39 -10.18 -4.60
CA ARG A 19 -21.61 -10.96 -4.40
C ARG A 19 -22.74 -10.43 -5.27
N GLY A 20 -23.39 -11.31 -6.01
CA GLY A 20 -24.50 -10.95 -6.88
C GLY A 20 -24.09 -10.14 -8.11
N VAL A 21 -22.78 -9.96 -8.36
CA VAL A 21 -22.26 -9.29 -9.55
C VAL A 21 -21.92 -10.36 -10.60
N ALA A 22 -22.62 -10.31 -11.75
CA ALA A 22 -22.32 -11.21 -12.86
C ALA A 22 -20.95 -10.86 -13.47
N MET A 23 -19.95 -11.70 -13.20
CA MET A 23 -18.59 -11.57 -13.72
C MET A 23 -18.18 -12.80 -14.53
N ASN A 24 -17.50 -12.55 -15.65
CA ASN A 24 -16.80 -13.60 -16.38
C ASN A 24 -15.47 -13.96 -15.70
N ASP A 25 -14.81 -15.04 -16.17
CA ASP A 25 -13.58 -15.55 -15.56
C ASP A 25 -12.42 -14.54 -15.58
N ALA A 26 -12.31 -13.72 -16.63
CA ALA A 26 -11.26 -12.71 -16.72
C ALA A 26 -11.46 -11.58 -15.69
N GLN A 27 -12.71 -11.20 -15.42
CA GLN A 27 -13.09 -10.20 -14.42
C GLN A 27 -12.91 -10.70 -12.97
N ARG A 28 -12.81 -12.02 -12.79
CA ARG A 28 -12.53 -12.68 -11.50
C ARG A 28 -11.04 -12.73 -11.16
N VAL A 29 -10.18 -12.27 -12.06
CA VAL A 29 -8.75 -12.06 -11.83
C VAL A 29 -8.54 -10.65 -11.29
N SER A 30 -7.61 -10.48 -10.36
CA SER A 30 -7.21 -9.18 -9.81
C SER A 30 -5.70 -9.02 -9.91
N HIS A 31 -5.25 -7.99 -10.62
CA HIS A 31 -3.84 -7.65 -10.78
C HIS A 31 -3.45 -6.55 -9.78
N PHE A 32 -2.55 -6.86 -8.87
CA PHE A 32 -2.06 -5.93 -7.86
C PHE A 32 -0.67 -5.42 -8.24
N PRO A 33 -0.39 -4.12 -8.03
CA PRO A 33 0.95 -3.61 -8.22
C PRO A 33 1.91 -4.22 -7.20
N ARG A 34 3.21 -4.06 -7.48
CA ARG A 34 4.23 -4.16 -6.44
C ARG A 34 3.79 -3.33 -5.22
N SER A 35 3.80 -3.94 -4.04
CA SER A 35 3.32 -3.29 -2.82
C SER A 35 4.43 -3.23 -1.77
N PRO A 36 4.74 -2.04 -1.23
CA PRO A 36 5.67 -1.93 -0.13
C PRO A 36 5.05 -2.23 1.24
N TYR A 37 3.73 -2.39 1.31
CA TYR A 37 2.97 -2.45 2.55
C TYR A 37 2.82 -3.88 3.10
N CYS A 38 2.31 -3.98 4.33
CA CYS A 38 1.76 -5.22 4.87
C CYS A 38 0.24 -5.19 4.74
N GLY A 39 -0.38 -6.29 4.33
CA GLY A 39 -1.84 -6.44 4.29
C GLY A 39 -2.30 -7.45 5.33
N LEU A 40 -3.26 -7.08 6.18
CA LEU A 40 -4.05 -8.02 6.96
C LEU A 40 -5.37 -8.22 6.22
N SER A 41 -5.61 -9.42 5.72
CA SER A 41 -6.80 -9.73 4.94
C SER A 41 -7.68 -10.72 5.67
N TRP A 42 -8.99 -10.54 5.56
CA TRP A 42 -9.92 -11.62 5.87
C TRP A 42 -11.03 -11.75 4.82
N ILE A 43 -11.16 -12.98 4.32
CA ILE A 43 -12.15 -13.43 3.33
C ILE A 43 -13.37 -13.92 4.10
N LYS A 44 -14.52 -13.27 3.88
CA LYS A 44 -15.80 -13.62 4.50
C LYS A 44 -16.58 -14.65 3.68
N GLU A 45 -16.57 -14.47 2.37
CA GLU A 45 -17.23 -15.37 1.43
C GLU A 45 -16.32 -15.62 0.23
N GLY A 46 -16.40 -16.85 -0.31
CA GLY A 46 -15.59 -17.28 -1.44
C GLY A 46 -14.21 -17.80 -1.05
N ALA A 47 -13.35 -17.94 -2.05
CA ALA A 47 -11.97 -18.35 -1.89
C ALA A 47 -11.11 -17.48 -2.81
N VAL A 48 -9.87 -17.22 -2.39
CA VAL A 48 -8.90 -16.46 -3.17
C VAL A 48 -7.66 -17.32 -3.38
N PHE A 49 -7.11 -17.30 -4.58
CA PHE A 49 -5.90 -18.01 -4.96
C PHE A 49 -4.87 -17.02 -5.51
N GLU A 50 -3.62 -17.17 -5.12
CA GLU A 50 -2.50 -16.51 -5.81
C GLU A 50 -2.14 -17.34 -7.04
N ILE A 51 -2.12 -16.70 -8.21
CA ILE A 51 -1.61 -17.29 -9.44
C ILE A 51 -0.08 -17.17 -9.40
N ARG A 52 0.60 -18.26 -9.08
CA ARG A 52 2.06 -18.36 -9.19
C ARG A 52 2.41 -19.07 -10.49
N THR A 53 3.16 -18.40 -11.36
CA THR A 53 3.75 -19.08 -12.51
C THR A 53 5.06 -19.71 -12.05
N ALA A 54 5.06 -21.02 -11.87
CA ALA A 54 6.26 -21.83 -11.80
C ALA A 54 6.20 -22.80 -12.97
N GLU A 55 7.23 -22.79 -13.83
CA GLU A 55 7.38 -23.58 -15.07
C GLU A 55 6.77 -22.98 -16.34
N ILE A 56 7.50 -22.03 -16.92
CA ILE A 56 7.25 -21.48 -18.28
C ILE A 56 7.20 -22.60 -19.34
N ASP A 57 7.90 -23.71 -19.11
CA ASP A 57 8.03 -24.81 -20.08
C ASP A 57 6.88 -25.85 -20.03
N SER A 58 6.11 -25.94 -18.93
CA SER A 58 5.06 -26.96 -18.79
C SER A 58 3.64 -26.42 -19.03
N GLY A 59 3.49 -25.09 -19.15
CA GLY A 59 2.18 -24.43 -19.29
C GLY A 59 1.25 -24.61 -18.08
N ARG A 60 1.76 -25.12 -16.96
CA ARG A 60 0.99 -25.35 -15.74
C ARG A 60 0.93 -24.09 -14.90
N VAL A 61 -0.28 -23.72 -14.49
CA VAL A 61 -0.51 -22.64 -13.53
C VAL A 61 -0.55 -23.22 -12.12
N HIS A 62 0.30 -22.72 -11.22
CA HIS A 62 0.22 -23.06 -9.81
C HIS A 62 -0.73 -22.10 -9.10
N LEU A 63 -1.78 -22.65 -8.50
CA LEU A 63 -2.76 -21.89 -7.73
C LEU A 63 -2.53 -22.17 -6.25
N GLU A 64 -2.15 -21.14 -5.50
CA GLU A 64 -1.97 -21.24 -4.06
C GLU A 64 -3.18 -20.64 -3.34
N ARG A 65 -3.98 -21.47 -2.66
CA ARG A 65 -5.13 -21.00 -1.87
C ARG A 65 -4.63 -20.09 -0.74
N GLN A 66 -5.20 -18.90 -0.65
CA GLN A 66 -4.92 -17.98 0.44
C GLN A 66 -5.70 -18.38 1.70
N PRO A 67 -5.13 -18.22 2.91
CA PRO A 67 -5.87 -18.42 4.15
C PRO A 67 -7.00 -17.40 4.30
N ASP A 68 -8.09 -17.83 4.94
CA ASP A 68 -9.29 -17.00 5.12
C ASP A 68 -9.02 -15.78 6.01
N ILE A 69 -8.05 -15.87 6.93
CA ILE A 69 -7.46 -14.73 7.63
C ILE A 69 -5.95 -14.82 7.46
N SER A 70 -5.36 -13.81 6.83
CA SER A 70 -3.97 -13.87 6.40
C SER A 70 -3.23 -12.55 6.53
N VAL A 71 -1.91 -12.66 6.60
CA VAL A 71 -1.00 -11.52 6.52
C VAL A 71 -0.16 -11.67 5.27
N SER A 72 -0.22 -10.67 4.39
CA SER A 72 0.70 -10.51 3.27
C SER A 72 1.78 -9.50 3.64
N GLY A 73 3.04 -9.85 3.40
CA GLY A 73 4.12 -8.88 3.48
C GLY A 73 4.30 -8.12 2.18
N HIS A 74 5.38 -7.34 2.14
CA HIS A 74 5.73 -6.62 0.93
C HIS A 74 5.98 -7.56 -0.24
N ARG A 75 5.71 -7.06 -1.44
CA ARG A 75 5.93 -7.75 -2.71
C ARG A 75 6.85 -6.91 -3.59
N GLN A 76 7.93 -7.49 -4.08
CA GLN A 76 8.86 -6.83 -5.03
C GLN A 76 8.37 -6.88 -6.47
N ASN A 77 7.45 -7.79 -6.77
CA ASN A 77 6.84 -7.97 -8.08
C ASN A 77 5.31 -7.80 -8.00
N PRO A 78 4.65 -7.43 -9.11
CA PRO A 78 3.19 -7.49 -9.21
C PRO A 78 2.68 -8.90 -8.90
N THR A 79 1.51 -8.99 -8.28
CA THR A 79 0.87 -10.27 -7.96
C THR A 79 -0.49 -10.36 -8.62
N THR A 80 -0.87 -11.57 -9.01
CA THR A 80 -2.18 -11.84 -9.60
C THR A 80 -2.96 -12.77 -8.69
N MET A 81 -4.17 -12.38 -8.32
CA MET A 81 -5.09 -13.18 -7.53
C MET A 81 -6.28 -13.59 -8.37
N TRP A 82 -6.91 -14.72 -8.04
CA TRP A 82 -8.09 -15.24 -8.70
C TRP A 82 -9.12 -15.68 -7.66
N SER A 83 -10.39 -15.36 -7.92
CA SER A 83 -11.53 -15.81 -7.11
C SER A 83 -12.47 -16.64 -7.99
N PRO A 84 -12.61 -17.97 -7.80
CA PRO A 84 -13.41 -18.83 -8.68
C PRO A 84 -14.91 -18.53 -8.64
N ALA A 85 -15.38 -17.90 -7.57
CA ALA A 85 -16.76 -17.57 -7.33
C ALA A 85 -16.88 -16.16 -6.77
N ASP A 86 -18.06 -15.79 -6.31
CA ASP A 86 -18.29 -14.52 -5.62
C ASP A 86 -17.40 -14.46 -4.37
N ALA A 87 -16.87 -13.27 -4.13
CA ALA A 87 -15.91 -13.03 -3.07
C ALA A 87 -16.33 -11.79 -2.29
N TYR A 88 -16.28 -11.90 -0.97
CA TYR A 88 -16.48 -10.79 -0.06
C TYR A 88 -15.38 -10.81 0.98
N GLY A 89 -14.70 -9.68 1.15
CA GLY A 89 -13.63 -9.56 2.11
C GLY A 89 -13.01 -8.17 2.15
N VAL A 90 -12.09 -7.99 3.09
CA VAL A 90 -11.37 -6.74 3.29
C VAL A 90 -9.90 -7.00 3.51
N THR A 91 -9.08 -6.11 2.99
CA THR A 91 -7.64 -6.02 3.27
C THR A 91 -7.35 -4.68 3.96
N VAL A 92 -6.87 -4.74 5.19
CA VAL A 92 -6.37 -3.58 5.93
C VAL A 92 -4.87 -3.47 5.71
N VAL A 93 -4.44 -2.34 5.17
CA VAL A 93 -3.06 -2.10 4.73
C VAL A 93 -2.32 -1.29 5.79
N PHE A 94 -1.17 -1.81 6.22
CA PHE A 94 -0.32 -1.23 7.25
C PHE A 94 1.00 -0.73 6.66
N TYR A 95 1.53 0.34 7.24
CA TYR A 95 2.92 0.72 6.99
C TYR A 95 3.86 -0.36 7.57
N PRO A 96 4.92 -0.77 6.86
CA PRO A 96 5.81 -1.85 7.31
C PRO A 96 6.43 -1.62 8.69
N ASP A 97 6.84 -0.39 8.99
CA ASP A 97 7.45 -0.06 10.27
C ASP A 97 6.42 -0.06 11.42
N ALA A 98 5.17 0.32 11.12
CA ALA A 98 4.07 0.19 12.07
C ALA A 98 3.71 -1.28 12.32
N TRP A 99 3.67 -2.11 11.26
CA TRP A 99 3.47 -3.55 11.38
C TRP A 99 4.54 -4.20 12.26
N GLN A 100 5.82 -3.88 12.02
CA GLN A 100 6.90 -4.37 12.85
C GLN A 100 6.79 -3.89 14.31
N ALA A 101 6.40 -2.64 14.54
CA ALA A 101 6.24 -2.09 15.89
C ALA A 101 5.08 -2.76 16.66
N LEU A 102 3.99 -3.11 15.98
CA LEU A 102 2.84 -3.81 16.58
C LEU A 102 3.10 -5.28 16.85
N THR A 103 3.79 -5.97 15.94
CA THR A 103 4.01 -7.42 16.03
C THR A 103 5.27 -7.80 16.80
N GLY A 104 6.28 -6.91 16.84
CA GLY A 104 7.62 -7.22 17.32
C GLY A 104 8.41 -8.19 16.42
N SER A 105 7.78 -8.73 15.37
CA SER A 105 8.36 -9.69 14.44
C SER A 105 9.18 -9.00 13.35
N SER A 106 10.20 -9.70 12.82
CA SER A 106 10.92 -9.22 11.64
C SER A 106 9.97 -9.16 10.44
N ILE A 107 10.01 -8.05 9.68
CA ILE A 107 9.28 -7.91 8.42
C ILE A 107 9.62 -9.04 7.44
N GLU A 108 10.85 -9.57 7.52
CA GLU A 108 11.36 -10.70 6.73
C GLU A 108 10.49 -11.96 6.85
N PHE A 109 9.78 -12.14 7.97
CA PHE A 109 8.89 -13.27 8.15
C PHE A 109 7.69 -13.24 7.20
N VAL A 110 7.22 -12.07 6.75
CA VAL A 110 6.07 -12.00 5.84
C VAL A 110 6.46 -11.55 4.43
N SER A 111 7.71 -11.13 4.23
CA SER A 111 8.23 -10.67 2.93
C SER A 111 8.01 -11.68 1.80
N GLU A 112 7.52 -11.19 0.65
CA GLU A 112 7.29 -11.94 -0.58
C GLU A 112 6.31 -13.12 -0.46
N ARG A 113 5.52 -13.19 0.62
CA ARG A 113 4.56 -14.26 0.85
C ARG A 113 3.30 -13.79 1.56
N THR A 114 2.30 -14.67 1.55
CA THR A 114 1.12 -14.59 2.40
C THR A 114 1.18 -15.75 3.39
N VAL A 115 0.89 -15.49 4.66
CA VAL A 115 0.85 -16.51 5.73
C VAL A 115 -0.47 -16.45 6.47
N ALA A 116 -0.83 -17.54 7.15
CA ALA A 116 -1.98 -17.54 8.06
C ALA A 116 -1.74 -16.53 9.19
N VAL A 117 -2.82 -15.93 9.69
CA VAL A 117 -2.70 -14.88 10.71
C VAL A 117 -2.07 -15.39 12.01
N GLU A 118 -2.32 -16.64 12.37
CA GLU A 118 -1.80 -17.31 13.55
C GLU A 118 -0.28 -17.44 13.55
N ASP A 119 0.33 -17.47 12.35
CA ASP A 119 1.78 -17.54 12.19
C ASP A 119 2.45 -16.16 12.29
N ALA A 120 1.69 -15.08 12.04
CA ALA A 120 2.22 -13.72 11.91
C ALA A 120 1.98 -12.84 13.15
N VAL A 121 0.88 -13.07 13.88
CA VAL A 121 0.51 -12.26 15.06
C VAL A 121 0.26 -13.14 16.28
N SER A 122 0.57 -12.61 17.46
CA SER A 122 0.39 -13.32 18.73
C SER A 122 -0.22 -12.42 19.81
N GLY A 123 -0.54 -13.01 20.97
CA GLY A 123 -1.00 -12.28 22.15
C GLY A 123 -2.28 -11.47 21.92
N GLU A 124 -2.30 -10.24 22.46
CA GLU A 124 -3.44 -9.32 22.40
C GLU A 124 -3.80 -8.94 20.96
N LEU A 125 -2.80 -8.70 20.10
CA LEU A 125 -3.03 -8.37 18.70
C LEU A 125 -3.78 -9.50 17.97
N ALA A 126 -3.38 -10.76 18.20
CA ALA A 126 -4.08 -11.89 17.61
C ALA A 126 -5.53 -11.99 18.09
N ALA A 127 -5.81 -11.68 19.36
CA ALA A 127 -7.18 -11.67 19.88
C ALA A 127 -8.04 -10.56 19.25
N ILE A 128 -7.48 -9.37 19.07
CA ILE A 128 -8.15 -8.24 18.38
C ILE A 128 -8.49 -8.62 16.94
N VAL A 129 -7.49 -9.14 16.20
CA VAL A 129 -7.66 -9.51 14.79
C VAL A 129 -8.72 -10.60 14.63
N ARG A 130 -8.70 -11.65 15.46
CA ARG A 130 -9.72 -12.69 15.43
C ARG A 130 -11.13 -12.15 15.69
N ARG A 131 -11.29 -11.26 16.68
CA ARG A 131 -12.60 -10.66 17.00
C ARG A 131 -13.15 -9.82 15.85
N ALA A 132 -12.30 -9.00 15.22
CA ALA A 132 -12.65 -8.24 14.03
C ALA A 132 -13.03 -9.16 12.86
N ALA A 133 -12.23 -10.20 12.63
CA ALA A 133 -12.46 -11.17 11.56
C ALA A 133 -13.65 -12.12 11.81
N GLN A 134 -14.26 -12.13 12.99
CA GLN A 134 -15.48 -12.89 13.28
C GLN A 134 -16.77 -12.15 12.93
N GLN A 135 -16.74 -10.83 12.77
CA GLN A 135 -17.94 -10.06 12.43
C GLN A 135 -18.44 -10.43 11.04
N SER A 136 -19.75 -10.52 10.82
CA SER A 136 -20.27 -10.79 9.47
C SER A 136 -20.04 -9.62 8.52
N ASP A 137 -20.16 -8.40 9.05
CA ASP A 137 -19.89 -7.16 8.32
C ASP A 137 -18.41 -6.76 8.44
N VAL A 138 -17.77 -6.50 7.29
CA VAL A 138 -16.36 -6.06 7.24
C VAL A 138 -16.16 -4.65 7.83
N ASP A 139 -17.15 -3.77 7.76
CA ASP A 139 -17.07 -2.41 8.31
C ASP A 139 -17.12 -2.46 9.84
N GLU A 140 -18.01 -3.28 10.41
CA GLU A 140 -18.05 -3.54 11.86
C GLU A 140 -16.73 -4.18 12.33
N GLY A 141 -16.23 -5.18 11.59
CA GLY A 141 -14.93 -5.78 11.85
C GLY A 141 -13.80 -4.75 11.80
N PHE A 142 -13.81 -3.84 10.83
CA PHE A 142 -12.81 -2.78 10.70
C PHE A 142 -12.89 -1.76 11.83
N LEU A 143 -14.08 -1.42 12.33
CA LEU A 143 -14.24 -0.56 13.50
C LEU A 143 -13.67 -1.22 14.76
N LEU A 144 -13.99 -2.49 15.01
CA LEU A 144 -13.46 -3.25 16.16
C LEU A 144 -11.93 -3.42 16.09
N LEU A 145 -11.39 -3.64 14.89
CA LEU A 145 -9.94 -3.70 14.69
C LEU A 145 -9.30 -2.37 15.10
N GLN A 146 -9.86 -1.23 14.67
CA GLN A 146 -9.34 0.08 15.01
C GLN A 146 -9.44 0.36 16.52
N ASP A 147 -10.55 0.01 17.16
CA ASP A 147 -10.73 0.15 18.62
C ASP A 147 -9.67 -0.64 19.40
N GLY A 148 -9.39 -1.88 18.99
CA GLY A 148 -8.37 -2.70 19.63
C GLY A 148 -6.94 -2.25 19.32
N LEU A 149 -6.68 -1.76 18.11
CA LEU A 149 -5.35 -1.32 17.69
C LEU A 149 -4.93 0.01 18.30
N GLU A 150 -5.86 0.93 18.57
CA GLU A 150 -5.49 2.28 19.02
C GLU A 150 -4.66 2.29 20.32
N PRO A 151 -5.00 1.54 21.38
CA PRO A 151 -4.18 1.46 22.59
C PRO A 151 -2.79 0.86 22.32
N LEU A 152 -2.72 -0.23 21.55
CA LEU A 152 -1.46 -0.88 21.19
C LEU A 152 -0.56 0.07 20.38
N TRP A 153 -1.13 0.73 19.39
CA TRP A 153 -0.41 1.69 18.56
C TRP A 153 0.03 2.90 19.37
N ARG A 154 -0.78 3.41 20.30
CA ARG A 154 -0.40 4.52 21.16
C ARG A 154 0.86 4.23 21.98
N GLN A 155 1.05 2.97 22.39
CA GLN A 155 2.22 2.51 23.12
C GLN A 155 3.43 2.25 22.20
N ALA A 156 3.19 1.65 21.03
CA ALA A 156 4.24 1.26 20.09
C ALA A 156 4.72 2.39 19.18
N ARG A 157 3.89 3.42 18.94
CA ARG A 157 4.17 4.46 17.96
C ARG A 157 5.40 5.29 18.34
N PRO A 158 6.21 5.71 17.34
CA PRO A 158 7.28 6.66 17.57
C PRO A 158 6.75 7.96 18.19
N ARG A 159 7.48 8.50 19.17
CA ARG A 159 7.12 9.77 19.84
C ARG A 159 7.23 11.02 18.94
N GLN A 160 7.83 10.89 17.76
CA GLN A 160 8.07 11.99 16.82
C GLN A 160 7.59 11.61 15.42
N GLY A 161 6.82 12.51 14.78
CA GLY A 161 6.39 12.41 13.39
C GLY A 161 4.95 12.85 13.20
N MET A 162 4.67 13.60 12.12
CA MET A 162 3.31 13.78 11.63
C MET A 162 2.81 12.48 11.01
N ALA A 163 1.50 12.24 11.07
CA ALA A 163 0.90 11.15 10.30
C ALA A 163 1.14 11.42 8.80
N PRO A 164 1.67 10.45 8.04
CA PRO A 164 1.87 10.63 6.61
C PRO A 164 0.53 10.76 5.91
N VAL A 165 0.46 11.66 4.93
CA VAL A 165 -0.68 11.73 3.99
C VAL A 165 -0.34 10.88 2.77
N TRP A 166 0.90 10.99 2.28
CA TRP A 166 1.41 10.23 1.14
C TRP A 166 2.42 9.16 1.54
N PHE A 167 2.62 8.15 0.67
CA PHE A 167 3.76 7.23 0.83
C PHE A 167 5.10 7.96 0.83
N LYS A 168 5.23 9.02 0.01
CA LYS A 168 6.42 9.88 0.01
C LYS A 168 6.64 10.53 1.37
N ASP A 169 5.59 11.04 2.00
CA ASP A 169 5.68 11.66 3.33
C ASP A 169 6.12 10.63 4.37
N TRP A 170 5.56 9.42 4.28
CA TRP A 170 5.96 8.31 5.12
C TRP A 170 7.43 7.95 4.90
N ALA A 171 7.89 7.80 3.66
CA ALA A 171 9.26 7.45 3.33
C ALA A 171 10.26 8.52 3.82
N VAL A 172 9.91 9.81 3.69
CA VAL A 172 10.70 10.93 4.23
C VAL A 172 10.72 10.90 5.76
N ALA A 173 9.57 10.77 6.42
CA ALA A 173 9.47 10.70 7.88
C ALA A 173 10.25 9.50 8.44
N LEU A 174 10.20 8.36 7.74
CA LEU A 174 10.96 7.16 8.06
C LEU A 174 12.46 7.41 7.95
N ALA A 175 12.94 8.04 6.86
CA ALA A 175 14.35 8.35 6.67
C ALA A 175 14.87 9.33 7.74
N VAL A 176 14.09 10.36 8.08
CA VAL A 176 14.40 11.30 9.17
C VAL A 176 14.52 10.54 10.49
N ARG A 177 13.55 9.70 10.85
CA ARG A 177 13.61 8.87 12.07
C ARG A 177 14.80 7.91 12.06
N ALA A 178 15.07 7.29 10.91
CA ALA A 178 16.22 6.43 10.73
C ALA A 178 17.54 7.20 10.85
N SER A 179 17.57 8.52 10.65
CA SER A 179 18.76 9.35 10.86
C SER A 179 18.98 9.75 12.32
N THR A 180 17.91 9.87 13.10
CA THR A 180 17.95 10.40 14.48
C THR A 180 18.12 9.32 15.55
N LEU A 181 17.78 8.07 15.24
CA LEU A 181 17.88 6.95 16.18
C LEU A 181 19.28 6.31 16.20
N GLY A 182 19.84 6.08 17.38
CA GLY A 182 21.07 5.29 17.60
C GLY A 182 22.41 6.01 17.40
N ALA A 183 23.49 5.39 17.88
CA ALA A 183 24.86 5.88 17.69
C ALA A 183 25.38 5.52 16.29
N GLY A 184 25.83 6.54 15.55
CA GLY A 184 26.36 6.40 14.19
C GLY A 184 25.47 7.11 13.15
N ARG A 185 25.96 8.25 12.66
CA ARG A 185 25.28 9.12 11.68
C ARG A 185 25.63 8.78 10.23
N SER A 186 26.20 7.58 9.98
CA SER A 186 26.63 7.21 8.63
C SER A 186 25.44 6.85 7.75
N LEU A 187 25.50 7.26 6.48
CA LEU A 187 24.48 6.95 5.47
C LEU A 187 24.21 5.43 5.37
N ARG A 188 25.25 4.61 5.52
CA ARG A 188 25.15 3.14 5.46
C ARG A 188 24.32 2.56 6.61
N GLN A 189 24.46 3.09 7.82
CA GLN A 189 23.67 2.62 8.97
C GLN A 189 22.20 3.02 8.85
N LEU A 190 21.93 4.24 8.34
CA LEU A 190 20.59 4.69 7.99
C LEU A 190 19.94 3.74 6.97
N GLN A 191 20.61 3.48 5.84
CA GLN A 191 20.10 2.58 4.79
C GLN A 191 19.82 1.16 5.30
N ARG A 192 20.69 0.61 6.16
CA ARG A 192 20.47 -0.71 6.78
C ARG A 192 19.26 -0.72 7.71
N ARG A 193 19.02 0.37 8.43
CA ARG A 193 17.88 0.50 9.35
C ARG A 193 16.57 0.61 8.58
N VAL A 194 16.52 1.44 7.54
CA VAL A 194 15.37 1.53 6.62
C VAL A 194 15.05 0.16 6.02
N LYS A 195 16.07 -0.56 5.52
CA LYS A 195 15.88 -1.91 4.98
C LYS A 195 15.36 -2.90 6.02
N ARG A 196 15.87 -2.86 7.24
CA ARG A 196 15.38 -3.73 8.32
C ARG A 196 13.92 -3.45 8.69
N TRP A 197 13.51 -2.18 8.66
CA TRP A 197 12.16 -1.78 9.04
C TRP A 197 11.12 -2.03 7.96
N THR A 198 11.52 -1.99 6.69
CA THR A 198 10.57 -2.00 5.57
C THR A 198 10.73 -3.17 4.63
N GLY A 199 11.87 -3.87 4.66
CA GLY A 199 12.29 -4.80 3.62
C GLY A 199 12.87 -4.11 2.37
N PHE A 200 12.61 -2.83 2.15
CA PHE A 200 13.06 -2.07 0.97
C PHE A 200 14.32 -1.28 1.24
N ASN A 201 15.15 -1.16 0.20
CA ASN A 201 16.22 -0.15 0.21
C ASN A 201 15.65 1.24 -0.12
N GLN A 202 16.42 2.29 0.17
CA GLN A 202 16.03 3.68 -0.10
C GLN A 202 15.64 3.90 -1.57
N ARG A 203 16.40 3.32 -2.51
CA ARG A 203 16.14 3.47 -3.95
C ARG A 203 14.76 2.92 -4.34
N ASP A 204 14.36 1.80 -3.75
CA ASP A 204 13.04 1.19 -3.99
C ASP A 204 11.91 2.06 -3.43
N LEU A 205 12.11 2.64 -2.24
CA LEU A 205 11.15 3.58 -1.66
C LEU A 205 11.02 4.85 -2.52
N ASP A 206 12.15 5.42 -2.96
CA ASP A 206 12.15 6.59 -3.84
C ASP A 206 11.49 6.27 -5.20
N GLN A 207 11.70 5.05 -5.72
CA GLN A 207 11.07 4.59 -6.95
C GLN A 207 9.55 4.50 -6.79
N GLN A 208 9.08 3.92 -5.68
CA GLN A 208 7.65 3.80 -5.39
C GLN A 208 7.00 5.19 -5.22
N ALA A 209 7.65 6.09 -4.49
CA ALA A 209 7.16 7.45 -4.30
C ALA A 209 7.03 8.22 -5.63
N ARG A 210 8.04 8.13 -6.52
CA ARG A 210 7.94 8.71 -7.88
C ARG A 210 6.81 8.10 -8.68
N MET A 211 6.60 6.79 -8.56
CA MET A 211 5.53 6.09 -9.28
C MET A 211 4.15 6.54 -8.85
N GLU A 212 3.91 6.68 -7.54
CA GLU A 212 2.62 7.18 -7.05
C GLU A 212 2.34 8.59 -7.58
N GLN A 213 3.33 9.48 -7.58
CA GLN A 213 3.17 10.84 -8.11
C GLN A 213 2.88 10.84 -9.62
N LEU A 214 3.64 10.05 -10.39
CA LEU A 214 3.40 9.87 -11.83
C LEU A 214 1.99 9.32 -12.09
N PHE A 215 1.54 8.37 -11.26
CA PHE A 215 0.24 7.73 -11.41
C PHE A 215 -0.91 8.71 -11.15
N VAL A 216 -0.85 9.52 -10.09
CA VAL A 216 -1.83 10.59 -9.83
C VAL A 216 -1.90 11.56 -11.00
N ARG A 217 -0.73 12.06 -11.43
CA ARG A 217 -0.62 12.98 -12.55
C ARG A 217 -1.25 12.43 -13.83
N SER A 218 -1.03 11.13 -14.07
CA SER A 218 -1.55 10.42 -15.24
C SER A 218 -3.04 10.10 -15.12
N TYR A 219 -3.53 9.86 -13.90
CA TYR A 219 -4.94 9.60 -13.62
C TYR A 219 -5.79 10.87 -13.80
N GLU A 220 -5.25 12.03 -13.43
CA GLU A 220 -5.96 13.32 -13.48
C GLU A 220 -5.97 13.95 -14.87
N GLU A 221 -4.86 13.86 -15.61
CA GLU A 221 -4.74 14.58 -16.89
C GLU A 221 -4.31 13.71 -18.08
N GLY A 222 -4.15 12.40 -17.88
CA GLY A 222 -3.73 11.46 -18.91
C GLY A 222 -2.21 11.42 -19.16
N ILE A 223 -1.81 10.60 -20.14
CA ILE A 223 -0.40 10.23 -20.42
C ILE A 223 0.15 10.81 -21.74
N GLY A 224 -0.36 11.96 -22.17
CA GLY A 224 -0.17 12.50 -23.52
C GLY A 224 1.29 12.74 -23.94
N ASP A 225 2.15 13.22 -23.04
CA ASP A 225 3.58 13.43 -23.30
C ASP A 225 4.44 12.60 -22.35
N LEU A 226 4.76 11.37 -22.76
CA LEU A 226 5.57 10.44 -21.96
C LEU A 226 7.01 10.93 -21.76
N ALA A 227 7.56 11.74 -22.67
CA ALA A 227 8.91 12.27 -22.53
C ALA A 227 8.93 13.44 -21.54
N GLY A 228 7.95 14.34 -21.62
CA GLY A 228 7.72 15.40 -20.64
C GLY A 228 7.48 14.85 -19.24
N LEU A 229 6.61 13.84 -19.10
CA LEU A 229 6.37 13.16 -17.82
C LEU A 229 7.65 12.51 -17.26
N ALA A 230 8.47 11.89 -18.11
CA ALA A 230 9.73 11.32 -17.67
C ALA A 230 10.66 12.40 -17.08
N GLN A 231 10.79 13.54 -17.75
CA GLN A 231 11.59 14.67 -17.28
C GLN A 231 11.01 15.27 -15.98
N GLU A 232 9.71 15.50 -15.92
CA GLU A 232 8.99 16.09 -14.78
C GLU A 232 9.22 15.29 -13.48
N PHE A 233 9.11 13.95 -13.54
CA PHE A 233 9.28 13.08 -12.38
C PHE A 233 10.73 12.60 -12.16
N GLY A 234 11.69 13.17 -12.89
CA GLY A 234 13.13 12.94 -12.67
C GLY A 234 13.63 11.58 -13.16
N TYR A 235 13.01 11.02 -14.19
CA TYR A 235 13.57 9.90 -14.94
C TYR A 235 14.60 10.39 -15.95
N ALA A 236 15.67 9.60 -16.16
CA ALA A 236 16.70 9.91 -17.16
C ALA A 236 16.14 10.07 -18.59
N ASP A 237 15.15 9.25 -18.97
CA ASP A 237 14.47 9.28 -20.26
C ASP A 237 13.14 8.50 -20.19
N GLN A 238 12.34 8.56 -21.26
CA GLN A 238 11.08 7.83 -21.39
C GLN A 238 11.25 6.31 -21.28
N ALA A 239 12.33 5.74 -21.82
CA ALA A 239 12.56 4.30 -21.79
C ALA A 239 12.86 3.81 -20.36
N HIS A 240 13.59 4.61 -19.58
CA HIS A 240 13.84 4.39 -18.17
C HIS A 240 12.54 4.45 -17.36
N MET A 241 11.71 5.47 -17.58
CA MET A 241 10.37 5.53 -16.98
C MET A 241 9.54 4.28 -17.33
N GLY A 242 9.48 3.91 -18.61
CA GLY A 242 8.74 2.73 -19.07
C GLY A 242 9.20 1.42 -18.41
N ARG A 243 10.52 1.22 -18.26
CA ARG A 243 11.06 0.04 -17.53
C ARG A 243 10.63 0.03 -16.06
N GLN A 244 10.59 1.18 -15.41
CA GLN A 244 10.22 1.30 -14.00
C GLN A 244 8.71 1.08 -13.79
N VAL A 245 7.86 1.64 -14.66
CA VAL A 245 6.41 1.38 -14.66
C VAL A 245 6.14 -0.11 -14.86
N ARG A 246 6.81 -0.74 -15.84
CA ARG A 246 6.65 -2.18 -16.10
C ARG A 246 7.08 -3.06 -14.94
N LYS A 247 8.14 -2.68 -14.22
CA LYS A 247 8.57 -3.40 -13.02
C LYS A 247 7.51 -3.36 -11.90
N ILE A 248 6.77 -2.26 -11.77
CA ILE A 248 5.79 -2.07 -10.68
C ILE A 248 4.41 -2.61 -11.03
N THR A 249 4.00 -2.51 -12.30
CA THR A 249 2.63 -2.82 -12.75
C THR A 249 2.54 -4.09 -13.60
N GLY A 250 3.67 -4.56 -14.13
CA GLY A 250 3.72 -5.61 -15.16
C GLY A 250 3.52 -5.11 -16.60
N CYS A 251 3.09 -3.85 -16.78
CA CYS A 251 2.66 -3.29 -18.07
C CYS A 251 3.44 -2.03 -18.47
N SER A 252 3.39 -1.66 -19.75
CA SER A 252 3.90 -0.33 -20.18
C SER A 252 2.99 0.79 -19.67
N PRO A 253 3.46 2.06 -19.61
CA PRO A 253 2.64 3.19 -19.16
C PRO A 253 1.32 3.33 -19.92
N ALA A 254 1.35 3.25 -21.25
CA ALA A 254 0.12 3.33 -22.05
C ALA A 254 -0.81 2.15 -21.81
N ARG A 255 -0.27 0.94 -21.74
CA ARG A 255 -1.07 -0.26 -21.56
C ARG A 255 -1.74 -0.31 -20.18
N ILE A 256 -1.05 0.12 -19.11
CA ILE A 256 -1.67 0.10 -17.78
C ILE A 256 -2.83 1.09 -17.70
N MET A 257 -2.71 2.28 -18.30
CA MET A 257 -3.82 3.26 -18.32
C MET A 257 -5.04 2.72 -19.08
N GLU A 258 -4.82 2.14 -20.26
CA GLU A 258 -5.88 1.49 -21.04
C GLU A 258 -6.59 0.38 -20.25
N LEU A 259 -5.82 -0.48 -19.56
CA LEU A 259 -6.36 -1.57 -18.75
C LEU A 259 -7.14 -1.05 -17.54
N ILE A 260 -6.70 0.05 -16.93
CA ILE A 260 -7.41 0.73 -15.83
C ILE A 260 -8.75 1.28 -16.29
N GLU A 261 -8.87 1.70 -17.54
CA GLU A 261 -10.13 2.23 -18.09
C GLU A 261 -11.07 1.11 -18.53
N THR A 262 -10.54 0.03 -19.10
CA THR A 262 -11.35 -0.96 -19.84
C THR A 262 -11.57 -2.27 -19.11
N GLU A 263 -10.68 -2.68 -18.22
CA GLU A 263 -10.71 -4.03 -17.63
C GLU A 263 -11.09 -4.03 -16.14
N GLU A 264 -12.02 -4.91 -15.75
CA GLU A 264 -12.39 -5.05 -14.33
C GLU A 264 -11.23 -5.60 -13.50
N SER A 265 -10.35 -6.43 -14.08
CA SER A 265 -9.23 -7.06 -13.37
C SER A 265 -8.17 -6.08 -12.82
N TYR A 266 -8.24 -4.81 -13.24
CA TYR A 266 -7.37 -3.71 -12.79
C TYR A 266 -8.09 -2.74 -11.83
N TRP A 267 -9.23 -3.12 -11.26
CA TRP A 267 -10.02 -2.31 -10.31
C TRP A 267 -9.20 -1.67 -9.18
N ILE A 268 -8.18 -2.36 -8.67
CA ILE A 268 -7.37 -1.86 -7.56
C ILE A 268 -6.59 -0.60 -7.94
N TYR A 269 -6.15 -0.48 -9.19
CA TYR A 269 -5.46 0.70 -9.68
C TYR A 269 -6.40 1.91 -9.75
N ARG A 270 -7.68 1.71 -10.11
CA ARG A 270 -8.71 2.77 -10.05
C ARG A 270 -8.89 3.26 -8.62
N LEU A 271 -8.96 2.36 -7.65
CA LEU A 271 -9.07 2.73 -6.23
C LEU A 271 -7.82 3.48 -5.72
N ILE A 272 -6.63 3.02 -6.09
CA ILE A 272 -5.38 3.71 -5.73
C ILE A 272 -5.37 5.13 -6.32
N GLY A 273 -5.73 5.27 -7.60
CA GLY A 273 -5.78 6.58 -8.28
C GLY A 273 -6.76 7.53 -7.61
N ALA A 274 -8.00 7.09 -7.41
CA ALA A 274 -9.03 7.89 -6.75
C ALA A 274 -8.65 8.30 -5.32
N ARG A 275 -8.04 7.39 -4.54
CA ARG A 275 -7.57 7.70 -3.17
C ARG A 275 -6.50 8.78 -3.20
N LEU A 276 -5.46 8.58 -4.03
CA LEU A 276 -4.33 9.48 -4.09
C LEU A 276 -4.76 10.88 -4.60
N SER A 277 -5.62 10.96 -5.63
CA SER A 277 -6.18 12.24 -6.08
C SER A 277 -7.00 12.96 -5.00
N ALA A 278 -7.79 12.24 -4.20
CA ALA A 278 -8.53 12.83 -3.10
C ALA A 278 -7.60 13.38 -1.99
N GLU A 279 -6.50 12.67 -1.71
CA GLU A 279 -5.45 13.11 -0.78
C GLU A 279 -4.74 14.38 -1.29
N ASP A 280 -4.51 14.50 -2.61
CA ASP A 280 -3.88 15.69 -3.22
C ASP A 280 -4.74 16.94 -3.15
N ALA A 281 -6.03 16.78 -3.46
CA ALA A 281 -7.01 17.85 -3.32
C ALA A 281 -7.08 18.37 -1.88
N ALA A 282 -7.09 17.47 -0.89
CA ALA A 282 -7.14 17.83 0.53
C ALA A 282 -5.85 18.54 1.01
N ALA A 283 -4.68 18.07 0.57
CA ALA A 283 -3.39 18.69 0.87
C ALA A 283 -3.28 20.10 0.28
N SER A 284 -3.73 20.28 -0.98
CA SER A 284 -3.74 21.56 -1.68
C SER A 284 -4.65 22.60 -0.99
N LEU A 285 -5.85 22.19 -0.55
CA LEU A 285 -6.76 23.04 0.23
C LEU A 285 -6.15 23.46 1.57
N THR A 286 -5.50 22.54 2.26
CA THR A 286 -4.83 22.82 3.55
C THR A 286 -3.67 23.82 3.35
N ALA A 287 -2.87 23.65 2.29
CA ALA A 287 -1.78 24.56 1.96
C ALA A 287 -2.29 25.96 1.56
N ALA A 288 -3.38 26.05 0.81
CA ALA A 288 -4.02 27.31 0.45
C ALA A 288 -4.57 28.06 1.68
N SER A 289 -5.24 27.34 2.59
CA SER A 289 -5.74 27.90 3.86
C SER A 289 -4.60 28.42 4.75
N ASN A 290 -3.48 27.69 4.83
CA ASN A 290 -2.30 28.11 5.59
C ASN A 290 -1.59 29.33 4.99
N ARG A 291 -1.65 29.53 3.67
CA ARG A 291 -1.12 30.74 3.01
C ARG A 291 -2.03 31.95 3.22
N ALA A 292 -3.36 31.75 3.21
CA ALA A 292 -4.33 32.81 3.45
C ALA A 292 -4.38 33.30 4.91
N GLY A 293 -3.95 32.47 5.87
CA GLY A 293 -3.92 32.81 7.30
C GLY A 293 -2.65 33.53 7.80
N ARG A 294 -1.67 33.84 6.93
CA ARG A 294 -0.51 34.67 7.30
C ARG A 294 -0.90 36.15 7.20
N PRO A 295 -0.95 36.93 8.30
CA PRO A 295 -1.15 38.36 8.20
C PRO A 295 0.00 38.97 7.39
N ALA A 296 -0.34 39.85 6.44
CA ALA A 296 0.63 40.68 5.76
C ALA A 296 1.27 41.60 6.82
N ASP A 297 2.49 41.27 7.24
CA ASP A 297 3.26 42.15 8.10
C ASP A 297 3.58 43.41 7.28
N HIS A 298 2.80 44.46 7.50
CA HIS A 298 3.04 45.78 6.98
C HIS A 298 4.36 46.29 7.56
N ALA A 299 5.41 46.25 6.75
CA ALA A 299 6.61 47.03 6.99
C ALA A 299 6.27 48.53 6.79
N ALA A 300 5.82 49.16 7.86
CA ALA A 300 5.99 50.60 8.05
C ALA A 300 7.34 50.84 8.72
N LYS A 301 8.33 51.27 7.93
CA LYS A 301 9.31 52.31 8.26
C LYS A 301 10.16 52.64 7.04
#